data_AF-A0A971T980-F1
#
_entry.id   AF-A0A971T980-F1
#
_cell.length_a   1.000
_cell.length_b   1.000
_cell.length_c   1.000
_cell.angle_alpha   90.00
_cell.angle_beta   90.00
_cell.angle_gamma   90.00
#
_symmetry.space_group_name_H-M   'P 1'
#
loop_
_entity.id
_entity.type
_entity.pdbx_description
1 polymer ?
#
loop_
_entity_poly.entity_id
_entity_poly.type
_entity_poly.pdbx_seq_one_letter_code
_entity_poly.pdbx_strand_id
1 'polypeptide(L)'
;MHIMEKAVVALVLVAVLAGVVLSHVDEPAFRHGYVEEDGPIEWGTVLALLFAALVCCRRFLMLRRRRPVLFLAATALLGALFVFGAGEEISWGQRMLGFESPSWFMEHNVQRDTNIHNLKIGGVKINKLVFSHLLGAMIVAYVLLLPILYRWNPTASRLISAFAIPVPRARHAVFIVATILLVYGAVRSSKRGELAEFGLSWMVALCVAFPANAKDFRVNAGG
;
A
#
# COMPACT_ATOMS: atom_id res chain seq x y z
N MET A 1 -20.40 6.26 -0.32
CA MET A 1 -19.08 5.96 -0.93
C MET A 1 -19.06 6.54 -2.32
N HIS A 2 -17.92 7.07 -2.76
CA HIS A 2 -17.76 7.56 -4.13
C HIS A 2 -17.87 6.38 -5.11
N ILE A 3 -18.32 6.58 -6.35
CA ILE A 3 -18.50 5.48 -7.32
C ILE A 3 -17.18 4.74 -7.59
N MET A 4 -16.09 5.48 -7.81
CA MET A 4 -14.74 4.94 -7.97
C MET A 4 -14.30 4.08 -6.78
N GLU A 5 -14.62 4.52 -5.56
CA GLU A 5 -14.25 3.79 -4.35
C GLU A 5 -14.98 2.44 -4.26
N LYS A 6 -16.28 2.40 -4.60
CA LYS A 6 -17.04 1.15 -4.67
C LYS A 6 -16.47 0.20 -5.73
N ALA A 7 -16.13 0.74 -6.90
CA ALA A 7 -15.58 -0.05 -8.00
C ALA A 7 -14.24 -0.69 -7.62
N VAL A 8 -13.32 0.09 -7.03
CA VAL A 8 -12.03 -0.43 -6.57
C VAL A 8 -12.20 -1.48 -5.47
N VAL A 9 -13.07 -1.22 -4.48
CA VAL A 9 -13.36 -2.21 -3.42
C VAL A 9 -13.91 -3.51 -4.01
N ALA A 10 -14.85 -3.42 -4.96
CA ALA A 10 -15.40 -4.61 -5.61
C ALA A 10 -14.32 -5.39 -6.38
N LEU A 11 -13.46 -4.69 -7.13
CA LEU A 11 -12.33 -5.29 -7.83
C LEU A 11 -11.38 -6.02 -6.87
N VAL A 12 -10.98 -5.35 -5.79
CA VAL A 12 -10.10 -5.94 -4.76
C VAL A 12 -10.75 -7.16 -4.12
N LEU A 13 -12.05 -7.09 -3.80
CA LEU A 13 -12.77 -8.22 -3.21
C LEU A 13 -12.83 -9.40 -4.17
N VAL A 14 -13.11 -9.17 -5.46
CA VAL A 14 -13.11 -10.23 -6.48
C VAL A 14 -11.72 -10.86 -6.60
N ALA A 15 -10.65 -10.06 -6.64
CA ALA A 15 -9.28 -10.57 -6.70
C ALA A 15 -8.90 -11.39 -5.46
N VAL A 16 -9.24 -10.90 -4.26
CA VAL A 16 -8.99 -11.64 -3.02
C VAL A 16 -9.79 -12.94 -2.98
N LEU A 17 -11.06 -12.94 -3.37
CA LEU A 17 -11.88 -14.15 -3.41
C LEU A 17 -11.38 -15.14 -4.46
N ALA A 18 -10.94 -14.68 -5.63
CA ALA A 18 -10.31 -15.51 -6.63
C ALA A 18 -9.03 -16.17 -6.08
N GLY A 19 -8.18 -15.40 -5.39
CA GLY A 19 -7.01 -15.93 -4.70
C GLY A 19 -7.36 -16.97 -3.63
N VAL A 20 -8.41 -16.74 -2.84
CA VAL A 20 -8.92 -17.73 -1.88
C VAL A 20 -9.31 -19.01 -2.60
N VAL A 21 -10.18 -18.94 -3.62
CA VAL A 21 -10.63 -20.12 -4.37
C VAL A 21 -9.47 -20.88 -5.00
N LEU A 22 -8.57 -20.18 -5.71
CA LEU A 22 -7.40 -20.78 -6.33
C LEU A 22 -6.54 -21.50 -5.28
N SER A 23 -6.34 -20.92 -4.10
CA SER A 23 -5.54 -21.55 -3.04
C SER A 23 -6.09 -22.89 -2.51
N HIS A 24 -7.37 -23.21 -2.77
CA HIS A 24 -7.98 -24.49 -2.39
C HIS A 24 -8.16 -25.45 -3.57
N VAL A 25 -8.38 -24.92 -4.78
CA VAL A 25 -8.71 -25.73 -5.96
C VAL A 25 -7.47 -26.06 -6.80
N ASP A 26 -6.54 -25.12 -6.92
CA ASP A 26 -5.32 -25.26 -7.72
C ASP A 26 -4.18 -24.44 -7.08
N GLU A 27 -3.51 -25.09 -6.13
CA GLU A 27 -2.44 -24.45 -5.37
C GLU A 27 -1.24 -24.03 -6.23
N PRO A 28 -0.79 -24.83 -7.21
CA PRO A 28 0.21 -24.39 -8.18
C PRO A 28 -0.20 -23.14 -8.96
N ALA A 29 -1.43 -23.07 -9.47
CA ALA A 29 -1.91 -21.88 -10.19
C ALA A 29 -1.99 -20.66 -9.28
N PHE A 30 -2.39 -20.83 -8.01
CA PHE A 30 -2.31 -19.77 -7.01
C PHE A 30 -0.86 -19.28 -6.86
N ARG A 31 0.08 -20.19 -6.59
CA ARG A 31 1.47 -19.83 -6.23
C ARG A 31 2.33 -19.32 -7.37
N HIS A 32 2.17 -19.90 -8.56
CA HIS A 32 3.06 -19.73 -9.71
C HIS A 32 2.37 -19.06 -10.90
N GLY A 33 1.23 -18.43 -10.67
CA GLY A 33 0.52 -17.70 -11.71
C GLY A 33 -0.30 -16.53 -11.18
N TYR A 34 -0.69 -16.58 -9.91
CA TYR A 34 -1.48 -15.52 -9.29
C TYR A 34 -0.67 -14.61 -8.36
N VAL A 35 0.02 -15.20 -7.37
CA VAL A 35 0.78 -14.47 -6.33
C VAL A 35 2.31 -14.58 -6.47
N GLU A 36 2.81 -15.01 -7.63
CA GLU A 36 4.24 -14.96 -7.91
C GLU A 36 4.72 -13.55 -8.28
N GLU A 37 6.05 -13.38 -8.30
CA GLU A 37 6.67 -12.15 -8.81
C GLU A 37 6.29 -11.94 -10.28
N ASP A 38 6.16 -10.68 -10.68
CA ASP A 38 5.62 -10.26 -11.97
C ASP A 38 4.19 -10.78 -12.25
N GLY A 39 3.54 -11.39 -11.26
CA GLY A 39 2.20 -11.92 -11.35
C GLY A 39 1.10 -10.85 -11.21
N PRO A 40 -0.16 -11.22 -11.47
CA PRO A 40 -1.28 -10.28 -11.42
C PRO A 40 -1.43 -9.54 -10.08
N ILE A 41 -1.15 -10.22 -8.96
CA ILE A 41 -1.28 -9.63 -7.62
C ILE A 41 -0.18 -8.60 -7.34
N GLU A 42 1.07 -8.88 -7.71
CA GLU A 42 2.19 -7.93 -7.58
C GLU A 42 1.94 -6.67 -8.43
N TRP A 43 1.59 -6.83 -9.72
CA TRP A 43 1.20 -5.71 -10.56
C TRP A 43 0.00 -4.94 -10.00
N GLY A 44 -0.95 -5.65 -9.39
CA GLY A 44 -2.06 -5.05 -8.67
C GLY A 44 -1.62 -4.16 -7.49
N THR A 45 -0.62 -4.60 -6.74
CA THR A 45 0.01 -3.83 -5.64
C THR A 45 0.72 -2.60 -6.19
N VAL A 46 1.53 -2.76 -7.24
CA VAL A 46 2.24 -1.68 -7.93
C VAL A 46 1.25 -0.60 -8.40
N LEU A 47 0.15 -1.00 -9.04
CA LEU A 47 -0.89 -0.07 -9.48
C LEU A 47 -1.53 0.70 -8.32
N ALA A 48 -1.78 0.04 -7.18
CA ALA A 48 -2.30 0.70 -6.00
C ALA A 48 -1.34 1.78 -5.47
N LEU A 49 -0.06 1.44 -5.38
CA LEU A 49 1.00 2.33 -4.89
C LEU A 49 1.20 3.51 -5.86
N LEU A 50 1.29 3.27 -7.17
CA LEU A 50 1.38 4.32 -8.18
C LEU A 50 0.14 5.22 -8.20
N PHE A 51 -1.06 4.66 -8.02
CA PHE A 51 -2.28 5.45 -7.88
C PHE A 51 -2.21 6.38 -6.65
N ALA A 52 -1.77 5.86 -5.50
CA ALA A 52 -1.58 6.67 -4.30
C ALA A 52 -0.53 7.78 -4.51
N ALA A 53 0.58 7.47 -5.16
CA ALA A 53 1.62 8.43 -5.54
C ALA A 53 1.07 9.54 -6.45
N LEU A 54 0.26 9.18 -7.45
CA LEU A 54 -0.38 10.12 -8.37
C LEU A 54 -1.34 11.06 -7.62
N VAL A 55 -2.11 10.55 -6.66
CA VAL A 55 -2.99 11.36 -5.81
C VAL A 55 -2.16 12.37 -4.99
N CYS A 56 -1.04 11.94 -4.39
CA CYS A 56 -0.13 12.82 -3.66
C CYS A 56 0.48 13.89 -4.57
N CYS A 57 0.95 13.52 -5.76
CA CYS A 57 1.49 14.45 -6.75
C CYS A 57 0.44 15.49 -7.18
N ARG A 58 -0.78 15.05 -7.51
CA ARG A 58 -1.89 15.95 -7.85
C ARG A 58 -2.19 16.93 -6.69
N ARG A 59 -2.23 16.45 -5.45
CA ARG A 59 -2.44 17.29 -4.26
C ARG A 59 -1.34 18.33 -4.10
N PHE A 60 -0.08 17.91 -4.22
CA PHE A 60 1.06 18.81 -4.15
C PHE A 60 0.91 19.93 -5.19
N LEU A 61 0.66 19.59 -6.46
CA LEU A 61 0.52 20.57 -7.55
C LEU A 61 -0.66 21.53 -7.34
N MET A 62 -1.81 21.03 -6.88
CA MET A 62 -3.00 21.85 -6.61
C MET A 62 -2.81 22.78 -5.41
N LEU A 63 -2.05 22.37 -4.40
CA LEU A 63 -1.96 23.05 -3.11
C LEU A 63 -0.65 23.82 -2.89
N ARG A 64 0.33 23.70 -3.79
CA ARG A 64 1.68 24.29 -3.65
C ARG A 64 1.73 25.81 -3.41
N ARG A 65 0.68 26.54 -3.78
CA ARG A 65 0.56 28.00 -3.58
C ARG A 65 -0.36 28.38 -2.41
N ARG A 66 -0.95 27.40 -1.73
CA ARG A 66 -2.06 27.61 -0.77
C ARG A 66 -1.80 26.96 0.60
N ARG A 67 -0.79 26.08 0.71
CA ARG A 67 -0.46 25.33 1.93
C ARG A 67 0.99 25.59 2.33
N PRO A 68 1.31 25.52 3.64
CA PRO A 68 2.66 25.74 4.13
C PRO A 68 3.64 24.68 3.61
N VAL A 69 4.94 25.02 3.60
CA VAL A 69 6.01 24.13 3.14
C VAL A 69 5.97 22.77 3.82
N LEU A 70 5.73 22.71 5.13
CA LEU A 70 5.65 21.46 5.88
C LEU A 70 4.58 20.50 5.32
N PHE A 71 3.39 21.02 5.01
CA PHE A 71 2.30 20.23 4.43
C PHE A 71 2.68 19.66 3.07
N LEU A 72 3.33 20.49 2.24
CA LEU A 72 3.76 20.11 0.90
C LEU A 72 4.91 19.10 0.93
N ALA A 73 5.88 19.30 1.81
CA ALA A 73 6.99 18.38 2.04
C ALA A 73 6.49 17.02 2.52
N ALA A 74 5.56 16.99 3.47
CA ALA A 74 4.97 15.74 3.94
C ALA A 74 4.16 15.03 2.83
N THR A 75 3.40 15.79 2.01
CA THR A 75 2.66 15.23 0.87
C THR A 75 3.62 14.66 -0.19
N ALA A 76 4.71 15.37 -0.49
CA ALA A 76 5.72 14.92 -1.45
C ALA A 76 6.47 13.69 -0.94
N LEU A 77 6.86 13.67 0.34
CA LEU A 77 7.51 12.53 0.98
C LEU A 77 6.62 11.29 0.96
N LEU A 78 5.33 11.45 1.28
CA LEU A 78 4.37 10.35 1.21
C LEU A 78 4.22 9.82 -0.24
N GLY A 79 4.15 10.72 -1.23
CA GLY A 79 4.15 10.33 -2.64
C GLY A 79 5.42 9.58 -3.06
N ALA A 80 6.59 10.07 -2.64
CA ALA A 80 7.87 9.43 -2.90
C ALA A 80 7.97 8.05 -2.24
N LEU A 81 7.43 7.87 -1.03
CA LEU A 81 7.37 6.58 -0.35
C LEU A 81 6.52 5.56 -1.14
N PHE A 82 5.41 5.98 -1.74
CA PHE A 82 4.63 5.10 -2.61
C PHE A 82 5.34 4.75 -3.91
N VAL A 83 6.08 5.69 -4.52
CA VAL A 83 6.95 5.39 -5.68
C VAL A 83 8.05 4.41 -5.30
N PHE A 84 8.68 4.62 -4.15
CA PHE A 84 9.69 3.71 -3.60
C PHE A 84 9.10 2.31 -3.41
N GLY A 85 7.94 2.18 -2.75
CA GLY A 85 7.25 0.89 -2.61
C GLY A 85 6.96 0.24 -3.96
N ALA A 86 6.42 0.98 -4.93
CA ALA A 86 6.13 0.45 -6.26
C ALA A 86 7.41 -0.02 -6.97
N GLY A 87 8.52 0.72 -6.83
CA GLY A 87 9.82 0.34 -7.36
C GLY A 87 10.36 -0.93 -6.69
N GLU A 88 10.25 -1.03 -5.38
CA GLU A 88 10.66 -2.23 -4.62
C GLU A 88 9.92 -3.49 -5.08
N GLU A 89 8.62 -3.41 -5.36
CA GLU A 89 7.80 -4.55 -5.86
C GLU A 89 8.27 -5.04 -7.25
N ILE A 90 8.65 -4.14 -8.17
CA ILE A 90 9.09 -4.52 -9.54
C ILE A 90 10.61 -4.56 -9.72
N SER A 91 11.36 -4.69 -8.63
CA SER A 91 12.82 -4.69 -8.66
C SER A 91 13.42 -3.48 -9.39
N TRP A 92 12.84 -2.29 -9.17
CA TRP A 92 13.21 -1.03 -9.82
C TRP A 92 13.19 -1.08 -11.36
N GLY A 93 12.39 -1.98 -11.94
CA GLY A 93 12.32 -2.20 -13.38
C GLY A 93 13.50 -3.00 -13.94
N GLN A 94 14.34 -3.58 -13.09
CA GLN A 94 15.49 -4.39 -13.50
C GLN A 94 15.12 -5.49 -14.48
N ARG A 95 14.07 -6.26 -14.17
CA ARG A 95 13.62 -7.38 -15.01
C ARG A 95 13.11 -6.90 -16.38
N MET A 96 12.54 -5.70 -16.44
CA MET A 96 12.03 -5.08 -17.67
C MET A 96 13.14 -4.48 -18.54
N LEU A 97 14.15 -3.88 -17.90
CA LEU A 97 15.24 -3.17 -18.57
C LEU A 97 16.48 -4.04 -18.80
N GLY A 98 16.55 -5.21 -18.14
CA GLY A 98 17.60 -6.21 -18.33
C GLY A 98 18.96 -5.81 -17.80
N PHE A 99 19.05 -4.90 -16.82
CA PHE A 99 20.33 -4.54 -16.21
C PHE A 99 20.73 -5.51 -15.10
N GLU A 100 22.04 -5.65 -14.89
CA GLU A 100 22.57 -6.57 -13.88
C GLU A 100 22.55 -5.97 -12.47
N SER A 101 22.34 -6.84 -11.47
CA SER A 101 22.44 -6.46 -10.08
C SER A 101 23.89 -6.25 -9.65
N PRO A 102 24.19 -5.26 -8.80
CA PRO A 102 25.49 -5.17 -8.13
C PRO A 102 25.81 -6.45 -7.36
N SER A 103 27.10 -6.76 -7.22
CA SER A 103 27.58 -8.00 -6.58
C SER A 103 27.00 -8.25 -5.19
N TRP A 104 26.79 -7.19 -4.40
CA TRP A 104 26.17 -7.30 -3.08
C TRP A 104 24.75 -7.88 -3.13
N PHE A 105 23.93 -7.43 -4.08
CA PHE A 105 22.56 -7.93 -4.28
C PHE A 105 22.56 -9.35 -4.84
N MET A 106 23.51 -9.70 -5.71
CA MET A 106 23.66 -11.07 -6.21
C MET A 106 23.88 -12.10 -5.08
N GLU A 107 24.53 -11.68 -3.99
CA GLU A 107 24.83 -12.53 -2.83
C GLU A 107 23.69 -12.52 -1.78
N HIS A 108 23.03 -11.38 -1.59
CA HIS A 108 22.10 -11.18 -0.47
C HIS A 108 20.61 -11.16 -0.87
N ASN A 109 20.28 -11.05 -2.16
CA ASN A 109 18.90 -11.07 -2.66
C ASN A 109 18.51 -12.48 -3.12
N VAL A 110 17.35 -12.99 -2.68
CA VAL A 110 16.92 -14.37 -3.00
C VAL A 110 16.64 -14.61 -4.48
N GLN A 111 16.36 -13.54 -5.23
CA GLN A 111 16.10 -13.55 -6.66
C GLN A 111 17.22 -12.89 -7.47
N ARG A 112 18.29 -12.46 -6.80
CA ARG A 112 19.41 -11.72 -7.40
C ARG A 112 18.97 -10.40 -8.04
N ASP A 113 17.92 -9.79 -7.50
CA ASP A 113 17.41 -8.49 -7.92
C ASP A 113 18.01 -7.33 -7.09
N THR A 114 17.84 -6.11 -7.58
CA THR A 114 18.35 -4.86 -6.98
C THR A 114 17.43 -4.22 -5.93
N ASN A 115 16.31 -4.88 -5.58
CA ASN A 115 15.44 -4.40 -4.51
C ASN A 115 15.88 -4.85 -3.12
N ILE A 116 15.44 -4.09 -2.12
CA ILE A 116 15.57 -4.42 -0.69
C ILE A 116 14.51 -5.45 -0.30
N HIS A 117 13.35 -5.41 -0.96
CA HIS A 117 12.21 -6.30 -0.72
C HIS A 117 12.60 -7.79 -0.73
N ASN A 118 13.41 -8.22 -1.70
CA ASN A 118 13.81 -9.63 -1.83
C ASN A 118 15.14 -9.98 -1.13
N LEU A 119 15.64 -9.13 -0.24
CA LEU A 119 16.83 -9.44 0.56
C LEU A 119 16.58 -10.55 1.58
N LYS A 120 17.63 -11.32 1.85
CA LYS A 120 17.71 -12.31 2.92
C LYS A 120 18.94 -12.04 3.79
N ILE A 121 18.73 -11.46 4.96
CA ILE A 121 19.79 -11.10 5.90
C ILE A 121 19.74 -12.04 7.09
N GLY A 122 20.84 -12.72 7.39
CA GLY A 122 20.92 -13.64 8.54
C GLY A 122 19.88 -14.78 8.49
N GLY A 123 19.50 -15.24 7.30
CA GLY A 123 18.47 -16.26 7.12
C GLY A 123 17.04 -15.75 7.03
N VAL A 124 16.79 -14.49 7.38
CA VAL A 124 15.45 -13.88 7.42
C VAL A 124 15.16 -13.14 6.11
N LYS A 125 14.02 -13.44 5.50
CA LYS A 125 13.54 -12.72 4.30
C LYS A 125 12.93 -11.37 4.70
N ILE A 126 13.44 -10.29 4.11
CA ILE A 126 13.07 -8.92 4.45
C ILE A 126 11.64 -8.61 4.04
N ASN A 127 11.17 -9.03 2.86
CA ASN A 127 9.75 -8.91 2.48
C ASN A 127 8.82 -9.45 3.56
N LYS A 128 9.04 -10.69 3.99
CA LYS A 128 8.19 -11.32 4.99
C LYS A 128 8.23 -10.55 6.31
N LEU A 129 9.40 -10.18 6.84
CA LEU A 129 9.49 -9.51 8.14
C LEU A 129 8.95 -8.07 8.09
N VAL A 130 9.47 -7.27 7.16
CA VAL A 130 9.24 -5.82 7.12
C VAL A 130 7.95 -5.47 6.40
N PHE A 131 7.72 -6.02 5.21
CA PHE A 131 6.61 -5.63 4.35
C PHE A 131 5.32 -6.37 4.71
N SER A 132 5.39 -7.67 5.03
CA SER A 132 4.20 -8.41 5.45
C SER A 132 3.83 -8.15 6.92
N HIS A 133 4.76 -8.35 7.87
CA HIS A 133 4.40 -8.30 9.30
C HIS A 133 4.46 -6.88 9.88
N LEU A 134 5.61 -6.20 9.78
CA LEU A 134 5.79 -4.89 10.40
C LEU A 134 4.90 -3.83 9.75
N LEU A 135 4.96 -3.68 8.43
CA LEU A 135 4.16 -2.72 7.69
C LEU A 135 2.66 -3.05 7.78
N GLY A 136 2.28 -4.33 7.70
CA GLY A 136 0.91 -4.77 7.98
C GLY A 136 0.41 -4.33 9.36
N ALA A 137 1.20 -4.55 10.42
CA ALA A 137 0.85 -4.12 11.77
C ALA A 137 0.77 -2.58 11.89
N MET A 138 1.69 -1.85 11.27
CA MET A 138 1.66 -0.39 11.23
C MET A 138 0.42 0.14 10.51
N ILE A 139 0.01 -0.47 9.40
CA ILE A 139 -1.21 -0.10 8.66
C ILE A 139 -2.46 -0.36 9.53
N VAL A 140 -2.53 -1.50 10.21
CA VAL A 140 -3.65 -1.80 11.13
C VAL A 140 -3.71 -0.78 12.26
N ALA A 141 -2.57 -0.49 12.90
CA ALA A 141 -2.49 0.53 13.95
C ALA A 141 -2.90 1.92 13.42
N TYR A 142 -2.40 2.31 12.26
CA TYR A 142 -2.77 3.55 11.57
C TYR A 142 -4.28 3.63 11.33
N VAL A 143 -4.91 2.57 10.84
CA VAL A 143 -6.35 2.59 10.49
C VAL A 143 -7.27 2.54 11.70
N LEU A 144 -6.87 1.88 12.79
CA LEU A 144 -7.66 1.81 14.01
C LEU A 144 -7.44 3.03 14.91
N LEU A 145 -6.20 3.45 15.13
CA LEU A 145 -5.86 4.47 16.12
C LEU A 145 -5.99 5.89 15.58
N LEU A 146 -5.56 6.15 14.33
CA LEU A 146 -5.50 7.51 13.81
C LEU A 146 -6.87 8.22 13.75
N PRO A 147 -7.98 7.58 13.33
CA PRO A 147 -9.29 8.22 13.32
C PRO A 147 -9.77 8.59 14.73
N ILE A 148 -9.45 7.76 15.73
CA ILE A 148 -9.79 8.01 17.15
C ILE A 148 -9.01 9.23 17.65
N LEU A 149 -7.68 9.22 17.45
CA LEU A 149 -6.82 10.34 17.84
C LEU A 149 -7.22 11.64 17.14
N TYR A 150 -7.53 11.59 15.84
CA TYR A 150 -7.97 12.74 15.07
C TYR A 150 -9.28 13.35 15.58
N ARG A 151 -10.21 12.51 16.06
CA ARG A 151 -11.53 12.94 16.54
C ARG A 151 -11.48 13.49 17.97
N TRP A 152 -10.68 12.89 18.85
CA TRP A 152 -10.75 13.15 20.29
C TRP A 152 -9.61 14.01 20.84
N ASN A 153 -8.50 14.16 20.12
CA ASN A 153 -7.37 14.98 20.56
C ASN A 153 -7.14 16.19 19.63
N PRO A 154 -7.44 17.43 20.08
CA PRO A 154 -7.27 18.63 19.27
C PRO A 154 -5.82 18.89 18.81
N THR A 155 -4.84 18.52 19.63
CA THR A 155 -3.42 18.66 19.28
C THR A 155 -3.03 17.66 18.20
N ALA A 156 -3.45 16.40 18.34
CA ALA A 156 -3.24 15.38 17.30
C ALA A 156 -3.92 15.79 15.99
N SER A 157 -5.16 16.29 16.06
CA SER A 157 -5.89 16.78 14.88
C SER A 157 -5.13 17.88 14.13
N ARG A 158 -4.56 18.85 14.86
CA ARG A 158 -3.72 19.92 14.27
C ARG A 158 -2.46 19.36 13.61
N LEU A 159 -1.75 18.45 14.28
CA LEU A 159 -0.53 17.83 13.73
C LEU A 159 -0.83 17.00 12.48
N ILE A 160 -1.85 16.14 12.52
CA ILE A 160 -2.30 15.34 11.37
C ILE A 160 -2.62 16.26 10.17
N SER A 161 -3.33 17.36 10.41
CA SER A 161 -3.68 18.33 9.37
C SER A 161 -2.45 19.08 8.83
N ALA A 162 -1.46 19.39 9.68
CA ALA A 162 -0.23 20.08 9.31
C ALA A 162 0.70 19.19 8.46
N PHE A 163 0.83 17.91 8.82
CA PHE A 163 1.60 16.90 8.10
C PHE A 163 0.85 16.26 6.93
N ALA A 164 -0.32 16.79 6.56
CA ALA A 164 -1.11 16.28 5.44
C ALA A 164 -1.44 14.77 5.54
N ILE A 165 -1.57 14.24 6.76
CA ILE A 165 -1.80 12.81 6.98
C ILE A 165 -3.25 12.50 6.60
N PRO A 166 -3.50 11.61 5.61
CA PRO A 166 -4.85 11.17 5.28
C PRO A 166 -5.45 10.40 6.46
N VAL A 167 -6.63 10.77 6.92
CA VAL A 167 -7.30 10.08 8.03
C VAL A 167 -8.22 8.98 7.49
N PRO A 168 -8.07 7.72 7.91
CA PRO A 168 -8.95 6.62 7.51
C PRO A 168 -10.40 6.85 7.91
N ARG A 169 -11.33 6.42 7.05
CA ARG A 169 -12.76 6.33 7.39
C ARG A 169 -13.02 4.97 8.02
N ALA A 170 -14.06 4.87 8.85
CA ALA A 170 -14.47 3.61 9.48
C ALA A 170 -14.62 2.46 8.46
N ARG A 171 -15.15 2.74 7.26
CA ARG A 171 -15.26 1.75 6.19
C ARG A 171 -13.91 1.20 5.70
N HIS A 172 -12.84 2.01 5.68
CA HIS A 172 -11.50 1.52 5.31
C HIS A 172 -11.00 0.54 6.38
N ALA A 173 -11.26 0.81 7.66
CA ALA A 173 -10.96 -0.11 8.76
C ALA A 173 -11.69 -1.44 8.60
N VAL A 174 -13.00 -1.39 8.30
CA VAL A 174 -13.80 -2.60 8.04
C VAL A 174 -13.21 -3.40 6.90
N PHE A 175 -12.87 -2.77 5.76
CA PHE A 175 -12.30 -3.49 4.62
C PHE A 175 -10.91 -4.08 4.90
N ILE A 176 -10.04 -3.37 5.61
CA ILE A 176 -8.73 -3.90 6.00
C ILE A 176 -8.88 -5.12 6.91
N VAL A 177 -9.71 -5.01 7.96
CA VAL A 177 -9.95 -6.13 8.89
C VAL A 177 -10.58 -7.30 8.15
N ALA A 178 -11.58 -7.05 7.30
CA ALA A 178 -12.20 -8.10 6.50
C ALA A 178 -11.21 -8.78 5.55
N THR A 179 -10.33 -8.03 4.90
CA THR A 179 -9.29 -8.57 4.00
C THR A 179 -8.30 -9.42 4.78
N ILE A 180 -7.80 -8.94 5.92
CA ILE A 180 -6.87 -9.71 6.78
C ILE A 180 -7.54 -11.01 7.25
N LEU A 181 -8.76 -10.93 7.80
CA LEU A 181 -9.46 -12.11 8.31
C LEU A 181 -9.73 -13.11 7.19
N LEU A 182 -10.15 -12.64 6.02
CA LEU A 182 -10.41 -13.49 4.86
C LEU A 182 -9.12 -14.16 4.37
N VAL A 183 -8.04 -13.39 4.15
CA VAL A 183 -6.77 -13.93 3.62
C VAL A 183 -6.11 -14.88 4.61
N TYR A 184 -5.92 -14.45 5.87
CA TYR A 184 -5.21 -15.28 6.85
C TYR A 184 -6.07 -16.42 7.43
N GLY A 185 -7.40 -16.29 7.38
CA GLY A 185 -8.33 -17.33 7.81
C GLY A 185 -8.66 -18.37 6.74
N ALA A 186 -8.69 -17.97 5.46
CA ALA A 186 -9.10 -18.87 4.38
C ALA A 186 -7.94 -19.37 3.50
N VAL A 187 -6.87 -18.60 3.28
CA VAL A 187 -5.76 -19.01 2.40
C VAL A 187 -4.78 -19.91 3.16
N ARG A 188 -4.59 -21.14 2.67
CA ARG A 188 -3.70 -22.16 3.27
C ARG A 188 -2.24 -22.00 2.86
N SER A 189 -1.99 -21.38 1.71
CA SER A 189 -0.63 -21.22 1.17
C SER A 189 0.24 -20.31 2.05
N SER A 190 1.53 -20.66 2.14
CA SER A 190 2.55 -19.83 2.81
C SER A 190 2.78 -18.47 2.13
N LYS A 191 2.31 -18.31 0.88
CA LYS A 191 2.36 -17.08 0.07
C LYS A 191 1.14 -16.17 0.24
N ARG A 192 0.26 -16.43 1.20
CA ARG A 192 -0.90 -15.57 1.50
C ARG A 192 -0.56 -14.11 1.84
N GLY A 193 0.69 -13.83 2.24
CA GLY A 193 1.18 -12.48 2.51
C GLY A 193 1.02 -11.54 1.31
N GLU A 194 1.39 -12.01 0.11
CA GLU A 194 1.31 -11.22 -1.13
C GLU A 194 -0.14 -10.74 -1.41
N LEU A 195 -1.11 -11.64 -1.18
CA LEU A 195 -2.53 -11.32 -1.37
C LEU A 195 -3.05 -10.33 -0.30
N ALA A 196 -2.52 -10.41 0.92
CA ALA A 196 -2.82 -9.43 1.96
C ALA A 196 -2.20 -8.07 1.64
N GLU A 197 -0.94 -8.03 1.18
CA GLU A 197 -0.22 -6.83 0.79
C GLU A 197 -0.94 -6.09 -0.35
N PHE A 198 -1.42 -6.82 -1.35
CA PHE A 198 -2.29 -6.29 -2.41
C PHE A 198 -3.55 -5.62 -1.85
N GLY A 199 -4.31 -6.32 -1.00
CA GLY A 199 -5.55 -5.80 -0.43
C GLY A 199 -5.30 -4.56 0.45
N LEU A 200 -4.29 -4.62 1.31
CA LEU A 200 -3.89 -3.52 2.19
C LEU A 200 -3.42 -2.30 1.40
N SER A 201 -2.63 -2.49 0.34
CA SER A 201 -2.12 -1.40 -0.50
C SER A 201 -3.25 -0.64 -1.19
N TRP A 202 -4.26 -1.35 -1.73
CA TRP A 202 -5.44 -0.68 -2.27
C TRP A 202 -6.26 0.05 -1.21
N MET A 203 -6.38 -0.49 0.00
CA MET A 203 -7.10 0.21 1.08
C MET A 203 -6.34 1.46 1.55
N VAL A 204 -5.01 1.42 1.63
CA VAL A 204 -4.18 2.59 1.88
C VAL A 204 -4.35 3.61 0.75
N ALA A 205 -4.32 3.18 -0.50
CA ALA A 205 -4.49 4.04 -1.66
C ALA A 205 -5.88 4.72 -1.68
N LEU A 206 -6.94 4.00 -1.33
CA LEU A 206 -8.29 4.57 -1.16
C LEU A 206 -8.37 5.51 0.04
N CYS A 207 -7.65 5.23 1.13
CA CYS A 207 -7.54 6.14 2.26
C CYS A 207 -6.87 7.45 1.85
N VAL A 208 -5.77 7.36 1.09
CA VAL A 208 -5.09 8.51 0.51
C VAL A 208 -6.04 9.26 -0.38
N ALA A 209 -6.76 8.62 -1.32
CA ALA A 209 -7.68 9.29 -2.25
C ALA A 209 -8.90 9.92 -1.57
N PHE A 210 -9.51 9.19 -0.63
CA PHE A 210 -10.77 9.53 0.02
C PHE A 210 -10.64 9.56 1.55
N PRO A 211 -9.85 10.48 2.13
CA PRO A 211 -9.68 10.55 3.57
C PRO A 211 -10.88 11.20 4.25
N ALA A 212 -11.06 10.92 5.55
CA ALA A 212 -12.06 11.55 6.39
C ALA A 212 -11.85 13.08 6.49
N ASN A 213 -10.60 13.51 6.60
CA ASN A 213 -10.19 14.92 6.62
C ASN A 213 -10.02 15.53 5.21
N ALA A 214 -10.88 15.16 4.26
CA ALA A 214 -10.80 15.65 2.87
C ALA A 214 -10.78 17.18 2.73
N LYS A 215 -11.33 17.91 3.72
CA LYS A 215 -11.29 19.38 3.79
C LYS A 215 -9.86 19.94 3.78
N ASP A 216 -8.89 19.22 4.35
CA ASP A 216 -7.49 19.64 4.44
C ASP A 216 -6.79 19.63 3.07
N PHE A 217 -7.36 18.89 2.11
CA PHE A 217 -6.83 18.68 0.77
C PHE A 217 -7.64 19.37 -0.33
N ARG A 218 -8.61 20.22 0.03
CA ARG A 218 -9.40 21.00 -0.93
C ARG A 218 -8.85 22.41 -1.03
N VAL A 219 -8.98 23.00 -2.22
CA VAL A 219 -8.83 24.44 -2.38
C VAL A 219 -10.10 25.06 -1.79
N ASN A 220 -9.98 25.84 -0.71
CA ASN A 220 -11.12 26.61 -0.23
C ASN A 220 -11.56 27.56 -1.35
N ALA A 221 -12.85 27.57 -1.68
CA ALA A 221 -13.43 28.43 -2.71
C ALA A 221 -13.50 29.91 -2.31
N GLY A 222 -12.76 30.34 -1.28
CA GLY A 222 -12.72 31.72 -0.80
C GLY A 222 -11.32 32.04 -0.30
N GLY A 223 -10.67 32.97 -0.99
CA GLY A 223 -9.29 33.41 -0.78
C GLY A 223 -8.74 33.93 -2.09
#